data_AF-A0A2M8AY32-F1
#
_entry.id   AF-A0A2M8AY32-F1
#
_cell.length_a   1.000
_cell.length_b   1.000
_cell.length_c   1.000
_cell.angle_alpha   90.00
_cell.angle_beta   90.00
_cell.angle_gamma   90.00
#
_symmetry.space_group_name_H-M   'P 1'
#
loop_
_entity.id
_entity.type
_entity.pdbx_description
1 polymer ?
#
loop_
_entity_poly.entity_id
_entity_poly.type
_entity_poly.pdbx_seq_one_letter_code
_entity_poly.pdbx_strand_id
1 'polypeptide(L)'
;KDTDVAFLVMPYPRNRNDKATYQKCLAVVCSKSEKLLDDAYAGKNLPAAACKTDAVDETMKLADRLKIQGTPTMILPDGRMISGYMEAEALLALLR
;
A
#
# COMPACT_ATOMS: atom_id res chain seq x y z
N LYS A 1 13.09 1.26 14.35
CA LYS A 1 13.04 0.46 13.11
C LYS A 1 13.53 -0.93 13.49
N ASP A 2 12.67 -1.93 13.41
CA ASP A 2 13.05 -3.34 13.63
C ASP A 2 13.65 -3.87 12.32
N THR A 3 14.82 -4.53 12.37
CA THR A 3 15.53 -4.99 11.17
C THR A 3 14.95 -6.28 10.60
N ASP A 4 14.18 -7.01 11.40
CA ASP A 4 13.62 -8.31 11.02
C ASP A 4 12.21 -8.18 10.43
N VAL A 5 11.69 -6.94 10.34
CA VAL A 5 10.37 -6.64 9.80
C VAL A 5 10.48 -5.77 8.56
N ALA A 6 9.84 -6.23 7.48
CA ALA A 6 9.72 -5.50 6.22
C ALA A 6 8.25 -5.37 5.81
N PHE A 7 7.92 -4.24 5.18
CA PHE A 7 6.60 -3.99 4.62
C PHE A 7 6.69 -3.98 3.09
N LEU A 8 5.86 -4.80 2.46
CA LEU A 8 5.52 -4.63 1.05
C LEU A 8 4.25 -3.77 0.97
N VAL A 9 4.40 -2.49 0.67
CA VAL A 9 3.27 -1.57 0.52
C VAL A 9 2.69 -1.71 -0.89
N MET A 10 1.41 -2.08 -0.96
CA MET A 10 0.65 -2.12 -2.21
C MET A 10 -0.38 -0.97 -2.21
N PRO A 11 -0.14 0.13 -2.94
CA PRO A 11 -1.05 1.27 -2.95
C PRO A 11 -2.44 0.87 -3.50
N TYR A 12 -3.48 1.14 -2.71
CA TYR A 12 -4.86 0.76 -3.02
C TYR A 12 -5.79 2.01 -3.05
N PRO A 13 -6.11 2.56 -4.22
CA PRO A 13 -7.05 3.67 -4.35
C PRO A 13 -8.49 3.18 -4.15
N ARG A 14 -9.00 3.26 -2.91
CA ARG A 14 -10.34 2.76 -2.53
C ARG A 14 -11.48 3.36 -3.36
N ASN A 15 -11.41 4.65 -3.68
CA ASN A 15 -12.36 5.29 -4.57
C ASN A 15 -11.88 5.16 -6.02
N ARG A 16 -12.47 4.22 -6.76
CA ARG A 16 -12.13 3.95 -8.17
C ARG A 16 -12.33 5.16 -9.10
N ASN A 17 -13.18 6.11 -8.70
CA ASN A 17 -13.46 7.32 -9.47
C ASN A 17 -12.46 8.45 -9.18
N ASP A 18 -11.63 8.32 -8.14
CA ASP A 18 -10.60 9.29 -7.81
C ASP A 18 -9.35 9.08 -8.67
N LYS A 19 -9.37 9.70 -9.86
CA LYS A 19 -8.26 9.67 -10.81
C LYS A 19 -6.98 10.27 -10.22
N ALA A 20 -7.07 11.27 -9.36
CA ALA A 20 -5.89 11.92 -8.79
C ALA A 20 -5.15 10.96 -7.85
N THR A 21 -5.88 10.27 -6.97
CA THR A 21 -5.28 9.24 -6.11
C THR A 21 -4.73 8.08 -6.92
N TYR A 22 -5.43 7.62 -7.95
CA TYR A 22 -4.92 6.57 -8.84
C TYR A 22 -3.59 6.95 -9.51
N GLN A 23 -3.46 8.18 -10.03
CA GLN A 23 -2.21 8.66 -10.63
C GLN A 23 -1.07 8.77 -9.60
N LYS A 24 -1.36 9.17 -8.35
CA LYS A 24 -0.37 9.15 -7.27
C LYS A 24 0.12 7.73 -6.96
N CYS A 25 -0.80 6.75 -6.91
CA CYS A 25 -0.44 5.34 -6.72
C CYS A 25 0.47 4.84 -7.84
N LEU A 26 0.16 5.16 -9.11
CA LEU A 26 1.02 4.80 -10.24
C LEU A 26 2.41 5.42 -10.14
N ALA A 27 2.51 6.70 -9.78
CA ALA A 27 3.79 7.37 -9.60
C ALA A 27 4.66 6.68 -8.54
N VAL A 28 4.06 6.34 -7.39
CA VAL A 28 4.74 5.62 -6.31
C VAL A 28 5.22 4.24 -6.78
N VAL A 29 4.34 3.42 -7.36
CA VAL A 29 4.68 2.06 -7.81
C VAL A 29 5.77 2.08 -8.89
N CYS A 30 5.66 2.99 -9.87
CA CYS A 30 6.67 3.11 -10.93
C CYS A 30 8.03 3.57 -10.40
N SER A 31 8.06 4.41 -9.36
CA SER A 31 9.32 4.96 -8.85
C SER A 31 10.17 3.95 -8.09
N LYS A 32 9.54 2.90 -7.53
CA LYS A 32 10.20 1.93 -6.62
C LYS A 32 11.04 2.62 -5.53
N SER A 33 10.57 3.75 -5.01
CA SER A 33 11.30 4.63 -4.10
C SER A 33 10.55 4.83 -2.80
N GLU A 34 11.18 4.45 -1.68
CA GLU A 34 10.66 4.74 -0.33
C GLU A 34 10.40 6.23 -0.15
N LYS A 35 11.32 7.07 -0.65
CA LYS A 35 11.19 8.53 -0.60
C LYS A 35 9.91 9.03 -1.30
N LEU A 36 9.54 8.45 -2.45
CA LEU A 36 8.36 8.91 -3.17
C LEU A 36 7.07 8.46 -2.47
N LEU A 37 7.10 7.30 -1.80
CA LEU A 37 6.02 6.86 -0.92
C LEU A 37 5.85 7.82 0.26
N ASP A 38 6.95 8.22 0.91
CA ASP A 38 6.93 9.20 2.02
C ASP A 38 6.42 10.57 1.56
N ASP A 39 6.89 11.06 0.41
CA ASP A 39 6.43 12.32 -0.16
C ASP A 39 4.92 12.27 -0.50
N ALA A 40 4.40 11.10 -0.90
CA ALA A 40 2.98 10.89 -1.13
C ALA A 40 2.16 10.97 0.17
N TYR A 41 2.62 10.31 1.24
CA TYR A 41 1.99 10.38 2.56
C TYR A 41 2.08 11.77 3.19
N ALA A 42 3.16 12.52 2.92
CA ALA A 42 3.32 13.91 3.33
C ALA A 42 2.45 14.90 2.52
N GLY A 43 1.64 14.42 1.56
CA GLY A 43 0.73 15.25 0.78
C GLY A 43 1.42 16.11 -0.27
N LYS A 44 2.66 15.83 -0.64
CA LYS A 44 3.39 16.60 -1.66
C LYS A 44 2.86 16.29 -3.06
N ASN A 45 3.15 17.21 -3.99
CA ASN A 45 2.95 16.96 -5.40
C ASN A 45 3.98 15.93 -5.89
N LEU A 46 3.49 14.87 -6.52
CA LEU A 46 4.31 13.82 -7.08
C LEU A 46 4.53 14.07 -8.58
N PRO A 47 5.67 13.65 -9.15
CA PRO A 47 5.84 13.60 -10.59
C PRO A 47 4.84 12.61 -11.21
N ALA A 48 4.65 12.72 -12.52
CA ALA A 48 3.90 11.72 -13.27
C ALA A 48 4.58 10.34 -13.18
N ALA A 49 3.81 9.28 -13.39
CA ALA A 49 4.33 7.93 -13.43
C ALA A 49 5.41 7.77 -14.51
N ALA A 50 6.59 7.30 -14.12
CA ALA A 50 7.73 7.12 -15.01
C ALA A 50 7.64 5.84 -15.87
N CYS A 51 6.57 5.05 -15.71
CA CYS A 51 6.42 3.75 -16.36
C CYS A 51 4.97 3.47 -16.75
N LYS A 52 4.77 2.54 -17.69
CA LYS A 52 3.47 1.94 -17.99
C LYS A 52 3.33 0.66 -17.15
N THR A 53 2.30 0.58 -16.31
CA THR A 53 2.05 -0.56 -15.43
C THR A 53 0.55 -0.69 -15.15
N ASP A 54 0.11 -1.91 -14.85
CA ASP A 54 -1.21 -2.28 -14.36
C ASP A 54 -1.20 -2.70 -12.87
N ALA A 55 -0.07 -2.58 -12.18
CA ALA A 55 0.12 -3.06 -10.81
C ALA A 55 -0.89 -2.47 -9.80
N VAL A 56 -1.32 -1.22 -10.01
CA VAL A 56 -2.38 -0.61 -9.17
C VAL A 56 -3.73 -1.29 -9.43
N ASP A 57 -4.06 -1.59 -10.69
CA ASP A 57 -5.29 -2.32 -11.03
C ASP A 57 -5.26 -3.76 -10.52
N GLU A 58 -4.09 -4.42 -10.57
CA GLU A 58 -3.89 -5.75 -10.00
C GLU A 58 -4.07 -5.73 -8.47
N THR A 59 -3.56 -4.71 -7.79
CA THR A 59 -3.77 -4.50 -6.35
C THR A 59 -5.26 -4.35 -6.04
N MET A 60 -5.99 -3.55 -6.83
CA MET A 60 -7.44 -3.38 -6.66
C MET A 60 -8.21 -4.69 -6.89
N LYS A 61 -7.85 -5.46 -7.94
CA LYS A 61 -8.45 -6.77 -8.21
C LYS A 61 -8.16 -7.78 -7.09
N LEU A 62 -6.96 -7.76 -6.53
CA LEU A 62 -6.59 -8.61 -5.40
C LEU A 62 -7.41 -8.25 -4.16
N ALA A 63 -7.55 -6.95 -3.86
CA ALA A 63 -8.36 -6.46 -2.77
C ALA A 63 -9.83 -6.91 -2.90
N ASP A 64 -10.41 -6.85 -4.11
CA ASP A 64 -11.77 -7.34 -4.36
C ASP A 64 -11.89 -8.85 -4.08
N ARG A 65 -10.95 -9.67 -4.57
CA ARG A 65 -10.95 -11.12 -4.37
C ARG A 65 -10.85 -11.49 -2.89
N LEU A 66 -10.02 -10.76 -2.15
CA LEU A 66 -9.83 -10.96 -0.70
C LEU A 66 -10.91 -10.27 0.14
N LYS A 67 -11.88 -9.59 -0.49
CA LYS A 67 -12.95 -8.83 0.16
C LYS A 67 -12.43 -7.78 1.15
N ILE A 68 -11.31 -7.13 0.82
CA ILE A 68 -10.73 -6.05 1.63
C ILE A 68 -11.65 -4.82 1.54
N GLN A 69 -12.20 -4.39 2.68
CA GLN A 69 -13.14 -3.26 2.73
C GLN A 69 -12.53 -1.96 3.26
N GLY A 70 -11.30 -2.02 3.82
CA GLY A 70 -10.66 -0.89 4.47
C GLY A 70 -9.15 -0.88 4.33
N THR A 71 -8.57 0.31 4.46
CA THR A 71 -7.12 0.50 4.54
C THR A 71 -6.75 1.17 5.87
N PRO A 72 -5.67 0.73 6.55
CA PRO A 72 -4.79 -0.36 6.15
C PRO A 72 -5.44 -1.74 6.36
N THR A 73 -5.05 -2.70 5.51
CA THR A 73 -5.26 -4.14 5.74
C THR A 73 -3.90 -4.80 5.50
N MET A 74 -3.44 -5.59 6.46
CA MET A 74 -2.16 -6.30 6.40
C MET A 74 -2.40 -7.80 6.17
N ILE A 75 -1.54 -8.42 5.38
CA ILE A 75 -1.47 -9.87 5.20
C ILE A 75 -0.15 -10.33 5.81
N LEU A 76 -0.23 -11.15 6.85
CA LEU A 76 0.96 -11.66 7.54
C LEU A 76 1.61 -12.82 6.75
N PRO A 77 2.87 -13.20 7.06
CA PRO A 77 3.56 -14.27 6.34
C PRO A 77 2.84 -15.63 6.35
N ASP A 78 2.03 -15.89 7.38
CA ASP A 78 1.20 -17.09 7.51
C ASP A 78 -0.17 -17.00 6.80
N GLY A 79 -0.44 -15.88 6.12
CA GLY A 79 -1.68 -15.63 5.38
C GLY A 79 -2.81 -15.03 6.21
N ARG A 80 -2.64 -14.82 7.53
CA ARG A 80 -3.66 -14.11 8.33
C ARG A 80 -3.87 -12.69 7.81
N MET A 81 -5.13 -12.27 7.71
CA MET A 81 -5.50 -10.90 7.35
C MET A 81 -5.87 -10.10 8.59
N ILE A 82 -5.19 -8.98 8.79
CA ILE A 82 -5.45 -8.02 9.87
C ILE A 82 -6.01 -6.75 9.26
N SER A 83 -7.27 -6.45 9.53
CA SER A 83 -7.94 -5.23 9.06
C SER A 83 -7.81 -4.12 10.08
N GLY A 84 -7.56 -2.90 9.61
CA GLY A 84 -7.42 -1.72 10.46
C GLY A 84 -5.99 -1.46 10.92
N TYR A 85 -5.83 -0.27 11.50
CA TYR A 85 -4.56 0.15 12.10
C TYR A 85 -4.25 -0.66 13.36
N MET A 86 -2.97 -0.90 13.60
CA MET A 86 -2.45 -1.58 14.77
C MET A 86 -1.14 -0.92 15.19
N GLU A 87 -0.96 -0.73 16.50
CA GLU A 87 0.29 -0.23 17.07
C GLU A 87 1.44 -1.20 16.82
N ALA A 88 2.65 -0.67 16.70
CA ALA A 88 3.84 -1.44 16.34
C ALA A 88 4.11 -2.59 17.32
N GLU A 89 3.98 -2.37 18.63
CA GLU A 89 4.21 -3.38 19.65
C GLU A 89 3.25 -4.56 19.52
N ALA A 90 1.97 -4.29 19.22
CA ALA A 90 0.96 -5.31 19.02
C ALA A 90 1.20 -6.10 17.73
N LEU A 91 1.59 -5.43 16.65
CA LEU A 91 1.94 -6.10 15.39
C LEU A 91 3.18 -7.00 15.56
N LEU A 92 4.21 -6.53 16.25
CA LEU A 92 5.42 -7.31 16.52
C LEU A 92 5.14 -8.55 17.37
N ALA A 93 4.16 -8.49 18.27
CA ALA A 93 3.73 -9.64 19.05
C ALA A 93 3.01 -10.72 18.19
N LEU A 94 2.47 -10.36 17.02
CA LEU A 94 1.83 -11.31 16.10
C LEU A 94 2.80 -11.97 15.11
N LEU A 95 3.97 -11.35 14.89
CA LEU A 95 5.01 -11.81 13.96
C LEU A 95 6.06 -12.72 14.61
N ARG A 96 6.12 -12.74 15.94
CA ARG A 96 6.98 -13.61 16.74
C ARG A 96 6.25 -14.89 17.12
#